data_AF-A0A1F4C4I1-F1
#
_entry.id   AF-A0A1F4C4I1-F1
#
_cell.length_a   1.000
_cell.length_b   1.000
_cell.length_c   1.000
_cell.angle_alpha   90.00
_cell.angle_beta   90.00
_cell.angle_gamma   90.00
#
_symmetry.space_group_name_H-M   'P 1'
#
loop_
_entity.id
_entity.type
_entity.pdbx_description
1 polymer ?
#
loop_
_entity_poly.entity_id
_entity_poly.type
_entity_poly.pdbx_seq_one_letter_code
_entity_poly.pdbx_strand_id
1 'polypeptide(L)'
;MNTLLDTEEWNRLRWQCRRGLLELDLVLERFLEKHCNRLHGERLSSFQTLLTYTDNEIWDLIRARTECRDVRFAEVVQWMRECLAPHSDVEDTAVGQTRKIPDLP
;
A
#
# COMPACT_ATOMS: atom_id res chain seq x y z
N MET A 1 -9.96 -4.08 24.89
CA MET A 1 -10.84 -3.14 24.17
C MET A 1 -10.06 -2.65 22.96
N ASN A 2 -10.24 -3.30 21.82
CA ASN A 2 -9.41 -3.08 20.63
C ASN A 2 -10.29 -2.53 19.50
N THR A 3 -10.14 -1.23 19.28
CA THR A 3 -10.05 -0.59 17.95
C THR A 3 -11.04 -1.06 16.90
N LEU A 4 -12.17 -0.36 16.79
CA LEU A 4 -13.10 -0.50 15.68
C LEU A 4 -13.18 0.88 15.02
N LEU A 5 -12.61 0.99 13.82
CA LEU A 5 -13.02 2.01 12.87
C LEU A 5 -14.55 2.00 12.82
N ASP A 6 -15.20 3.17 12.83
CA ASP A 6 -16.65 3.25 12.69
C ASP A 6 -17.09 2.37 11.51
N THR A 7 -18.10 1.53 11.73
CA THR A 7 -18.57 0.53 10.73
C THR A 7 -18.83 1.18 9.36
N GLU A 8 -19.21 2.46 9.35
CA GLU A 8 -19.37 3.26 8.14
C GLU A 8 -18.07 3.57 7.41
N GLU A 9 -16.99 3.95 8.12
CA GLU A 9 -15.68 4.16 7.51
C GLU A 9 -15.13 2.86 6.93
N TRP A 10 -15.29 1.75 7.66
CA TRP A 10 -14.90 0.43 7.16
C TRP A 10 -15.65 0.05 5.88
N ASN A 11 -16.97 0.26 5.84
CA ASN A 11 -17.77 0.00 4.65
C ASN A 11 -17.38 0.91 3.48
N ARG A 12 -17.08 2.18 3.73
CA ARG A 12 -16.59 3.12 2.70
C ARG A 12 -15.26 2.65 2.11
N LEU A 13 -14.28 2.29 2.95
CA LEU A 13 -12.98 1.78 2.48
C LEU A 13 -13.15 0.51 1.66
N ARG A 14 -13.96 -0.44 2.15
CA ARG A 14 -14.24 -1.69 1.44
C ARG A 14 -14.89 -1.43 0.08
N TRP A 15 -15.76 -0.43 -0.01
CA TRP A 15 -16.38 -0.03 -1.27
C TRP A 15 -15.38 0.64 -2.22
N GLN A 16 -14.49 1.52 -1.72
CA GLN A 16 -13.43 2.16 -2.52
C GLN A 16 -12.36 1.19 -3.05
N CYS A 17 -12.24 0.02 -2.42
CA CYS A 17 -11.33 -1.03 -2.90
C CYS A 17 -11.88 -1.77 -4.12
N ARG A 18 -13.21 -1.76 -4.34
CA ARG A 18 -13.86 -2.40 -5.49
C ARG A 18 -13.55 -1.64 -6.78
N ARG A 19 -12.49 -2.08 -7.46
CA ARG A 19 -11.94 -1.40 -8.65
C ARG A 19 -12.02 -2.28 -9.89
N GLY A 20 -11.82 -1.67 -11.06
CA GLY A 20 -11.86 -2.37 -12.34
C GLY A 20 -10.68 -3.32 -12.61
N LEU A 21 -9.67 -3.32 -11.72
CA LEU A 21 -8.45 -4.11 -11.86
C LEU A 21 -8.40 -5.19 -10.77
N LEU A 22 -8.57 -6.46 -11.17
CA LEU A 22 -8.65 -7.60 -10.27
C LEU A 22 -7.40 -7.77 -9.39
N GLU A 23 -6.21 -7.57 -9.95
CA GLU A 23 -4.96 -7.71 -9.20
C GLU A 23 -4.86 -6.69 -8.06
N LEU A 24 -5.30 -5.45 -8.30
CA LEU A 24 -5.34 -4.41 -7.29
C LEU A 24 -6.40 -4.72 -6.21
N ASP A 25 -7.57 -5.21 -6.62
CA ASP A 25 -8.65 -5.61 -5.72
C ASP A 25 -8.18 -6.68 -4.72
N LEU A 26 -7.49 -7.72 -5.22
CA LEU A 26 -6.92 -8.79 -4.38
C LEU A 26 -5.85 -8.29 -3.40
N VAL A 27 -4.98 -7.36 -3.84
CA VAL A 27 -3.97 -6.77 -2.96
C VAL A 27 -4.62 -5.92 -1.87
N LEU A 28 -5.62 -5.10 -2.23
CA LEU A 28 -6.35 -4.25 -1.29
C LEU A 28 -7.15 -5.07 -0.28
N GLU A 29 -7.80 -6.15 -0.71
CA GLU A 29 -8.53 -7.05 0.18
C GLU A 29 -7.57 -7.70 1.20
N ARG A 30 -6.48 -8.30 0.74
CA ARG A 30 -5.45 -8.91 1.61
C ARG A 30 -4.81 -7.89 2.54
N PHE A 31 -4.56 -6.68 2.05
CA PHE A 31 -4.04 -5.58 2.84
C PHE A 31 -4.99 -5.22 3.98
N LEU A 32 -6.29 -5.07 3.69
CA LEU A 32 -7.30 -4.79 4.70
C LEU A 32 -7.38 -5.94 5.70
N GLU A 33 -7.35 -7.20 5.28
CA GLU A 33 -7.41 -8.34 6.20
C GLU A 33 -6.19 -8.42 7.12
N LYS A 34 -4.97 -8.17 6.61
CA LYS A 34 -3.73 -8.26 7.38
C LYS A 34 -3.46 -7.02 8.25
N HIS A 35 -3.77 -5.83 7.73
CA HIS A 35 -3.36 -4.56 8.32
C HIS A 35 -4.52 -3.77 8.93
N CYS A 36 -5.78 -4.23 8.90
CA CYS A 36 -6.92 -3.51 9.48
C CYS A 36 -6.67 -3.03 10.91
N ASN A 37 -6.06 -3.87 11.76
CA ASN A 37 -5.80 -3.51 13.16
C ASN A 37 -4.73 -2.41 13.30
N ARG A 38 -3.82 -2.31 12.33
CA ARG A 38 -2.74 -1.30 12.28
C ARG A 38 -3.15 -0.04 11.50
N LEU A 39 -4.25 -0.10 10.75
CA LEU A 39 -4.76 0.95 9.88
C LEU A 39 -5.64 1.94 10.64
N HIS A 40 -5.02 2.77 11.48
CA HIS A 40 -5.70 3.80 12.27
C HIS A 40 -4.89 5.11 12.31
N GLY A 41 -5.54 6.22 12.64
CA GLY A 41 -4.90 7.54 12.73
C GLY A 41 -4.32 8.01 11.40
N GLU A 42 -3.03 8.38 11.40
CA GLU A 42 -2.35 8.93 10.23
C GLU A 42 -2.25 7.94 9.06
N ARG A 43 -2.14 6.63 9.34
CA ARG A 43 -2.07 5.57 8.31
C ARG A 43 -3.39 5.45 7.56
N LEU A 44 -4.50 5.55 8.30
CA LEU A 44 -5.83 5.53 7.73
C LEU A 44 -6.06 6.75 6.84
N SER A 45 -5.68 7.95 7.31
CA SER A 45 -5.77 9.17 6.51
C SER A 45 -4.91 9.10 5.25
N SER A 46 -3.70 8.55 5.38
CA SER A 46 -2.77 8.32 4.27
C SER A 46 -3.35 7.35 3.25
N PHE A 47 -3.96 6.25 3.71
CA PHE A 47 -4.64 5.27 2.84
C PHE A 47 -5.87 5.87 2.15
N GLN A 48 -6.72 6.62 2.86
CA GLN A 48 -7.88 7.31 2.27
C GLN A 48 -7.44 8.30 1.19
N THR A 49 -6.35 9.03 1.42
CA THR A 49 -5.75 9.92 0.41
C THR A 49 -5.22 9.12 -0.77
N LEU A 50 -4.58 7.98 -0.53
CA LEU A 50 -4.09 7.12 -1.62
C LEU A 50 -5.24 6.54 -2.46
N LEU A 51 -6.40 6.29 -1.85
CA LEU A 51 -7.61 5.86 -2.57
C LEU A 51 -8.22 6.96 -3.45
N THR A 52 -7.82 8.23 -3.34
CA THR A 52 -8.24 9.27 -4.30
C THR A 52 -7.48 9.19 -5.62
N TYR A 53 -6.40 8.40 -5.70
CA TYR A 53 -5.63 8.19 -6.92
C TYR A 53 -6.33 7.19 -7.86
N THR A 54 -5.96 7.26 -9.14
CA THR A 54 -6.46 6.33 -10.16
C THR A 54 -5.93 4.92 -9.93
N ASP A 55 -6.61 3.92 -10.46
CA ASP A 55 -6.21 2.51 -10.33
C ASP A 55 -4.78 2.28 -10.83
N ASN A 56 -4.43 2.90 -11.96
CA ASN A 56 -3.10 2.79 -12.55
C ASN A 56 -2.01 3.41 -11.65
N GLU A 57 -2.26 4.58 -11.07
CA GLU A 57 -1.30 5.25 -10.17
C GLU A 57 -1.02 4.40 -8.93
N ILE A 58 -2.07 3.89 -8.28
CA ILE A 58 -1.94 3.01 -7.12
C ILE A 58 -1.18 1.74 -7.51
N TRP A 59 -1.53 1.15 -8.65
CA TRP A 59 -0.91 -0.07 -9.13
C TRP A 59 0.57 0.11 -9.51
N ASP A 60 0.94 1.26 -10.06
CA ASP A 60 2.32 1.60 -10.42
C ASP A 60 3.17 1.85 -9.16
N LEU A 61 2.59 2.46 -8.10
CA LEU A 61 3.20 2.57 -6.78
C LEU A 61 3.43 1.21 -6.12
N ILE A 62 2.45 0.31 -6.17
CA ILE A 62 2.57 -1.05 -5.62
C ILE A 62 3.65 -1.82 -6.39
N ARG A 63 3.68 -1.75 -7.73
CA ARG A 63 4.71 -2.44 -8.55
C ARG A 63 6.09 -1.78 -8.52
N ALA A 64 6.30 -0.78 -7.66
CA ALA A 64 7.55 -0.02 -7.56
C ALA A 64 8.03 0.58 -8.89
N ARG A 65 7.10 0.84 -9.82
CA ARG A 65 7.36 1.49 -11.10
C ARG A 65 7.42 3.02 -10.94
N THR A 66 6.68 3.56 -9.96
CA THR A 66 6.74 4.95 -9.54
C THR A 66 7.31 5.05 -8.13
N GLU A 67 8.22 6.01 -7.93
CA GLU A 67 8.80 6.29 -6.62
C GLU A 67 7.80 7.04 -5.73
N CYS A 68 7.46 6.44 -4.59
CA CYS A 68 6.65 7.10 -3.57
C CYS A 68 7.50 8.14 -2.84
N ARG A 69 7.43 9.40 -3.27
CA ARG A 69 8.21 10.51 -2.68
C ARG A 69 7.63 11.02 -1.36
N ASP A 70 6.37 10.70 -1.08
CA ASP A 70 5.67 11.16 0.11
C ASP A 70 5.82 10.13 1.24
N VAL A 71 6.51 10.51 2.31
CA VAL A 71 6.81 9.62 3.44
C VAL A 71 5.52 9.12 4.11
N ARG A 72 4.45 9.90 4.05
CA ARG A 72 3.13 9.53 4.59
C ARG A 72 2.54 8.29 3.91
N PHE A 73 2.79 8.15 2.62
CA PHE A 73 2.30 7.02 1.83
C PHE A 73 3.30 5.85 1.79
N ALA A 74 4.58 6.12 2.05
CA ALA A 74 5.63 5.11 1.99
C ALA A 74 5.33 3.87 2.87
N GLU A 75 4.88 4.06 4.12
CA GLU A 75 4.52 2.95 5.03
C GLU A 75 3.34 2.12 4.47
N VAL A 76 2.28 2.78 4.01
CA VAL A 76 1.07 2.13 3.49
C VAL A 76 1.35 1.39 2.18
N VAL A 77 2.10 2.01 1.27
CA VAL A 77 2.52 1.40 -0.01
C VAL A 77 3.40 0.18 0.24
N GLN A 78 4.30 0.25 1.23
CA GLN A 78 5.14 -0.90 1.59
C GLN A 78 4.30 -2.09 2.07
N TRP A 79 3.30 -1.87 2.93
CA TRP A 79 2.40 -2.94 3.37
C TRP A 79 1.60 -3.57 2.22
N MET A 80 1.18 -2.76 1.23
CA MET A 80 0.53 -3.30 0.03
C MET A 80 1.49 -4.16 -0.81
N ARG A 81 2.76 -3.77 -0.90
CA ARG A 81 3.80 -4.55 -1.59
C ARG A 81 4.03 -5.91 -0.93
N GLU A 82 4.02 -5.96 0.40
CA GLU A 82 4.10 -7.23 1.15
C GLU A 82 2.91 -8.16 0.84
N CYS A 83 1.74 -7.59 0.51
CA CYS A 83 0.54 -8.34 0.15
C CYS A 83 0.51 -8.82 -1.31
N LEU A 84 1.34 -8.23 -2.19
CA LEU A 84 1.46 -8.63 -3.59
C LEU A 84 2.22 -9.95 -3.78
N ALA A 85 3.10 -10.34 -2.84
CA ALA A 85 4.03 -11.47 -2.99
C ALA A 85 3.63 -12.81 -2.32
N PRO A 86 2.40 -13.36 -2.39
CA PRO A 86 2.14 -14.68 -1.83
C PRO A 86 2.26 -15.78 -2.90
N HIS A 87 3.50 -16.22 -3.16
CA HIS A 87 3.90 -17.58 -3.58
C HIS A 87 5.29 -17.52 -4.23
N SER A 88 6.34 -17.63 -3.42
CA SER A 88 7.56 -18.35 -3.79
C SER A 88 8.22 -18.71 -2.47
N ASP A 89 8.13 -19.99 -2.13
CA ASP A 89 9.17 -20.66 -1.36
C ASP A 89 10.53 -20.33 -2.03
N VAL A 90 11.56 -20.13 -1.20
CA VAL A 90 12.99 -19.87 -1.49
C VAL A 90 13.49 -18.45 -1.85
N GLU A 91 14.33 -17.94 -0.92
CA GLU A 91 15.53 -17.08 -1.04
C GLU A 91 15.82 -16.39 -2.38
N ASP A 92 16.01 -15.05 -2.38
CA ASP A 92 17.35 -14.45 -2.59
C ASP A 92 17.37 -12.94 -2.27
N THR A 93 18.37 -12.61 -1.48
CA THR A 93 18.99 -11.32 -1.19
C THR A 93 19.11 -10.34 -2.37
N ALA A 94 18.62 -9.10 -2.22
CA ALA A 94 19.30 -7.90 -2.73
C ALA A 94 18.66 -6.61 -2.22
N VAL A 95 19.20 -6.07 -1.13
CA VAL A 95 19.16 -4.63 -0.85
C VAL A 95 19.98 -3.95 -1.94
N GLY A 96 19.28 -3.34 -2.90
CA GLY A 96 19.88 -2.61 -4.02
C GLY A 96 19.43 -1.16 -4.08
N GLN A 97 19.44 -0.43 -2.96
CA GLN A 97 19.21 1.02 -2.98
C GLN A 97 20.56 1.75 -3.03
N THR A 98 21.17 1.82 -4.21
CA THR A 98 22.22 2.80 -4.46
C THR A 98 21.55 4.13 -4.79
N ARG A 99 21.40 5.01 -3.78
CA ARG A 99 21.18 6.43 -4.05
C ARG A 99 22.53 6.99 -4.52
N LYS A 100 22.67 7.17 -5.83
CA LYS A 100 23.73 7.99 -6.45
C LYS A 100 23.59 9.41 -5.91
N ILE A 101 24.45 9.79 -4.97
CA ILE A 101 24.69 11.19 -4.63
C ILE A 101 25.63 11.73 -5.73
N PRO A 102 25.27 12.80 -6.47
CA PRO A 102 26.20 13.41 -7.41
C PRO A 102 27.25 14.24 -6.64
N ASP A 103 28.50 13.80 -6.71
CA ASP A 103 29.66 14.60 -6.37
C ASP A 103 29.92 15.56 -7.55
N LEU A 104 29.73 16.87 -7.31
CA LEU A 104 30.10 17.94 -8.25
C LEU A 104 31.49 18.47 -7.82
N PRO A 105 32.34 18.90 -8.77
CA PRO A 105 33.76 19.19 -8.52
C PRO A 105 34.00 20.49 -7.75
#